data_AF-A0A0F3RBX8-F1
#
_entry.id   AF-A0A0F3RBX8-F1
#
_cell.length_a   1.000
_cell.length_b   1.000
_cell.length_c   1.000
_cell.angle_alpha   90.00
_cell.angle_beta   90.00
_cell.angle_gamma   90.00
#
_symmetry.space_group_name_H-M   'P 1'
#
loop_
_entity.id
_entity.type
_entity.pdbx_description
1 polymer ?
#
loop_
_entity_poly.entity_id
_entity_poly.type
_entity_poly.pdbx_seq_one_letter_code
_entity_poly.pdbx_strand_id
1 'polypeptide(L)'
;MSVRSNLDFYKKISAAEMVKILYQQQKQELLLIKLFDRLHNIQTVGAKPPEKGRKIILETLQFFLTVATYLKIPNVTRQLHTHCLNIIANYKKLNLYKMQYNLSLFTHASQYGTKQLS
;
A
#
# COMPACT_ATOMS: atom_id res chain seq x y z
N MET A 1 -15.86 -34.35 22.90
CA MET A 1 -16.25 -33.13 22.17
C MET A 1 -15.23 -32.04 22.54
N SER A 2 -14.31 -31.71 21.62
CA SER A 2 -13.30 -30.68 21.88
C SER A 2 -13.83 -29.33 21.41
N VAL A 3 -14.02 -28.40 22.35
CA VAL A 3 -14.35 -27.00 22.10
C VAL A 3 -13.10 -26.33 21.51
N ARG A 4 -12.85 -26.53 20.22
CA ARG A 4 -11.75 -25.87 19.52
C ARG A 4 -12.21 -24.46 19.16
N SER A 5 -11.94 -23.55 20.11
CA SER A 5 -11.76 -22.10 19.95
C SER A 5 -12.49 -21.42 18.78
N ASN A 6 -13.60 -20.75 19.09
CA ASN A 6 -14.21 -19.66 18.30
C ASN A 6 -13.24 -18.47 17.99
N LEU A 7 -11.95 -18.60 18.29
CA LEU A 7 -10.92 -17.59 18.08
C LEU A 7 -10.28 -17.68 16.68
N ASP A 8 -10.45 -18.79 15.97
CA ASP A 8 -9.98 -18.98 14.59
C ASP A 8 -10.87 -18.28 13.53
N PHE A 9 -11.99 -17.66 13.96
CA PHE A 9 -12.97 -17.05 13.07
C PHE A 9 -12.65 -15.61 12.66
N TYR A 10 -11.72 -14.92 13.33
CA TYR A 10 -11.23 -13.61 12.88
C TYR A 10 -10.13 -13.78 11.84
N LYS A 11 -10.49 -14.35 10.68
CA LYS A 11 -9.60 -14.39 9.51
C LYS A 11 -9.13 -12.96 9.25
N LYS A 12 -7.82 -12.73 9.38
CA LYS A 12 -7.20 -11.42 9.17
C LYS A 12 -7.43 -11.01 7.72
N ILE A 13 -8.42 -10.14 7.49
CA ILE A 13 -8.76 -9.61 6.18
C ILE A 13 -7.52 -8.91 5.63
N SER A 14 -7.09 -9.29 4.43
CA SER A 14 -5.98 -8.62 3.76
C SER A 14 -6.33 -7.15 3.46
N ALA A 15 -5.32 -6.29 3.33
CA ALA A 15 -5.57 -4.89 2.94
C ALA A 15 -6.35 -4.79 1.62
N ALA A 16 -6.11 -5.72 0.69
CA ALA A 16 -6.81 -5.83 -0.58
C ALA A 16 -8.31 -6.12 -0.41
N GLU A 17 -8.66 -7.17 0.34
CA GLU A 17 -10.04 -7.55 0.60
C GLU A 17 -10.78 -6.43 1.34
N MET A 18 -10.12 -5.79 2.30
CA MET A 18 -10.69 -4.67 3.05
C MET A 18 -11.00 -3.47 2.16
N VAL A 19 -10.07 -3.08 1.27
CA VAL A 19 -10.30 -2.01 0.30
C VAL A 19 -11.48 -2.36 -0.60
N LYS A 20 -11.55 -3.61 -1.10
CA LYS A 20 -12.65 -4.08 -1.94
C LYS A 20 -14.00 -4.00 -1.22
N ILE A 21 -14.08 -4.46 0.02
CA ILE A 21 -15.30 -4.41 0.83
C ILE A 21 -15.75 -2.97 1.07
N LEU A 22 -14.84 -2.10 1.52
CA LEU A 22 -15.17 -0.70 1.82
C LEU A 22 -15.59 0.07 0.56
N TYR A 23 -14.98 -0.25 -0.59
CA TYR A 23 -15.37 0.27 -1.89
C TYR A 23 -16.81 -0.16 -2.25
N GLN A 24 -17.12 -1.46 -2.15
CA GLN A 24 -18.45 -1.99 -2.45
C GLN A 24 -19.53 -1.41 -1.53
N GLN A 25 -19.17 -1.11 -0.27
CA GLN A 25 -20.07 -0.51 0.71
C GLN A 25 -20.12 1.03 0.66
N GLN A 26 -19.43 1.67 -0.29
CA GLN A 26 -19.34 3.12 -0.45
C GLN A 26 -18.89 3.87 0.82
N LYS A 27 -18.04 3.24 1.64
CA LYS A 27 -17.51 3.81 2.89
C LYS A 27 -16.25 4.64 2.64
N GLN A 28 -16.40 5.74 1.91
CA GLN A 28 -15.26 6.59 1.49
C GLN A 28 -14.48 7.18 2.67
N GLU A 29 -15.16 7.60 3.75
CA GLU A 29 -14.50 8.14 4.95
C GLU A 29 -13.58 7.12 5.62
N LEU A 30 -13.99 5.85 5.69
CA LEU A 30 -13.17 4.77 6.25
C LEU A 30 -11.97 4.44 5.35
N LEU A 31 -12.15 4.50 4.02
CA LEU A 31 -11.04 4.39 3.07
C LEU A 31 -10.04 5.53 3.24
N LEU A 32 -10.53 6.75 3.45
CA LEU A 32 -9.70 7.92 3.67
C LEU A 32 -8.87 7.80 4.97
N ILE A 33 -9.50 7.40 6.08
CA ILE A 33 -8.81 7.17 7.36
C ILE A 33 -7.69 6.12 7.18
N LYS A 34 -8.00 5.00 6.50
CA LYS A 34 -7.01 3.95 6.23
C LYS A 34 -5.92 4.39 5.27
N LEU A 35 -6.22 5.29 4.34
CA LEU A 35 -5.23 5.84 3.43
C LEU A 35 -4.23 6.73 4.18
N PHE A 36 -4.71 7.58 5.11
CA PHE A 36 -3.84 8.39 5.95
C PHE A 36 -3.00 7.55 6.91
N ASP A 37 -3.58 6.53 7.55
CA ASP A 37 -2.83 5.56 8.34
C ASP A 37 -1.72 4.91 7.50
N ARG A 38 -2.02 4.54 6.24
CA ARG A 38 -1.00 3.97 5.35
C ARG A 38 0.10 4.97 4.99
N LEU A 39 -0.25 6.24 4.75
CA LEU A 39 0.73 7.29 4.47
C LEU A 39 1.70 7.46 5.64
N HIS A 40 1.20 7.47 6.87
CA HIS A 40 2.05 7.52 8.05
C HIS A 40 2.93 6.25 8.18
N ASN A 41 2.37 5.07 7.90
CA ASN A 41 3.11 3.81 7.94
C ASN A 41 4.26 3.76 6.92
N ILE A 42 4.09 4.33 5.71
CA ILE A 42 5.18 4.37 4.72
C ILE A 42 6.24 5.41 5.09
N GLN A 43 5.84 6.53 5.69
CA GLN A 43 6.77 7.57 6.20
C GLN A 43 7.68 7.03 7.31
N THR A 44 7.16 6.14 8.15
CA THR A 44 7.87 5.60 9.33
C THR A 44 8.42 4.18 9.12
N VAL A 45 8.39 3.65 7.90
CA VAL A 45 8.72 2.24 7.63
C VAL A 45 10.16 1.87 8.00
N GLY A 46 11.08 2.84 8.04
CA GLY A 46 12.48 2.63 8.41
C GLY A 46 12.68 2.08 9.82
N ALA A 47 11.70 2.25 10.71
CA ALA A 47 11.72 1.67 12.05
C ALA A 47 11.31 0.18 12.08
N LYS A 48 10.87 -0.39 10.95
CA LYS A 48 10.48 -1.81 10.85
C LYS A 48 11.63 -2.65 10.28
N PRO A 49 11.71 -3.94 10.64
CA PRO A 49 12.62 -4.88 9.98
C PRO A 49 12.40 -4.91 8.45
N PRO A 50 13.45 -5.10 7.63
CA PRO A 50 13.36 -5.00 6.17
C PRO A 50 12.28 -5.88 5.55
N GLU A 51 12.07 -7.10 6.07
CA GLU A 51 11.03 -8.00 5.57
C GLU A 51 9.61 -7.43 5.77
N LYS A 52 9.33 -6.85 6.94
CA LYS A 52 8.05 -6.18 7.22
C LYS A 52 7.91 -4.91 6.38
N GLY A 53 8.99 -4.16 6.23
CA GLY A 53 9.01 -2.97 5.37
C GLY A 53 8.69 -3.29 3.91
N ARG A 54 9.27 -4.36 3.35
CA ARG A 54 8.94 -4.86 1.99
C ARG A 54 7.45 -5.14 1.83
N LYS A 55 6.84 -5.85 2.79
CA LYS A 55 5.40 -6.14 2.78
C LYS A 55 4.57 -4.84 2.75
N ILE A 56 4.91 -3.86 3.58
CA ILE A 56 4.24 -2.55 3.63
C ILE A 56 4.34 -1.81 2.28
N ILE A 57 5.54 -1.77 1.68
CA ILE A 57 5.75 -1.11 0.38
C ILE A 57 4.93 -1.80 -0.72
N LEU A 58 4.97 -3.13 -0.78
CA LEU A 58 4.22 -3.90 -1.78
C LEU A 58 2.72 -3.69 -1.65
N GLU A 59 2.16 -3.77 -0.45
CA GLU A 59 0.75 -3.46 -0.20
C GLU A 59 0.41 -2.03 -0.62
N THR A 60 1.30 -1.08 -0.33
CA THR A 60 1.09 0.34 -0.66
C THR A 60 1.01 0.55 -2.17
N LEU A 61 1.96 -0.02 -2.92
CA LEU A 61 2.01 0.08 -4.37
C LEU A 61 0.84 -0.63 -5.06
N GLN A 62 0.43 -1.80 -4.56
CA GLN A 62 -0.62 -2.61 -5.18
C GLN A 62 -2.04 -2.10 -4.90
N PHE A 63 -2.30 -1.61 -3.68
CA PHE A 63 -3.67 -1.31 -3.24
C PHE A 63 -3.88 0.16 -2.89
N PHE A 64 -2.99 0.75 -2.09
CA PHE A 64 -3.24 2.10 -1.56
C PHE A 64 -3.01 3.22 -2.58
N LEU A 65 -2.13 3.02 -3.57
CA LEU A 65 -2.07 3.95 -4.72
C LEU A 65 -3.39 3.97 -5.50
N THR A 66 -3.99 2.80 -5.73
CA THR A 66 -5.29 2.69 -6.40
C THR A 66 -6.39 3.36 -5.59
N VAL A 67 -6.40 3.19 -4.27
CA VAL A 67 -7.35 3.87 -3.37
C VAL A 67 -7.18 5.39 -3.43
N ALA A 68 -5.96 5.91 -3.36
CA ALA A 68 -5.69 7.34 -3.43
C ALA A 68 -6.15 7.96 -4.75
N THR A 69 -5.91 7.26 -5.86
CA THR A 69 -6.38 7.64 -7.20
C THR A 69 -7.90 7.61 -7.28
N TYR A 70 -8.55 6.57 -6.75
CA TYR A 70 -10.01 6.45 -6.71
C TYR A 70 -10.66 7.60 -5.91
N LEU A 71 -10.09 7.93 -4.74
CA LEU A 71 -10.54 9.04 -3.90
C LEU A 71 -10.19 10.42 -4.50
N LYS A 72 -9.48 10.47 -5.64
CA LYS A 72 -9.04 11.68 -6.33
C LYS A 72 -8.21 12.62 -5.44
N ILE A 73 -7.27 12.05 -4.68
CA ILE A 73 -6.36 12.82 -3.79
C ILE A 73 -4.92 12.77 -4.34
N PRO A 74 -4.60 13.53 -5.39
CA PRO A 74 -3.34 13.40 -6.12
C PRO A 74 -2.10 13.70 -5.27
N ASN A 75 -2.23 14.60 -4.28
CA ASN A 75 -1.16 14.90 -3.34
C ASN A 75 -0.76 13.68 -2.49
N VAL A 76 -1.73 12.86 -2.06
CA VAL A 76 -1.46 11.64 -1.29
C VAL A 76 -0.92 10.55 -2.21
N THR A 77 -1.48 10.39 -3.42
CA THR A 77 -0.95 9.44 -4.42
C THR A 77 0.54 9.69 -4.69
N ARG A 78 0.90 10.95 -4.94
CA ARG A 78 2.29 11.35 -5.18
C ARG A 78 3.19 11.06 -3.97
N GLN A 79 2.77 11.42 -2.76
CA GLN A 79 3.55 11.16 -1.55
C GLN A 79 3.78 9.66 -1.32
N LEU A 80 2.74 8.83 -1.43
CA LEU A 80 2.86 7.39 -1.29
C LEU A 80 3.85 6.81 -2.31
N HIS A 81 3.74 7.23 -3.58
CA HIS A 81 4.62 6.77 -4.65
C HIS A 81 6.07 7.17 -4.39
N THR A 82 6.32 8.45 -4.06
CA THR A 82 7.66 8.96 -3.75
C THR A 82 8.29 8.25 -2.56
N HIS A 83 7.55 8.06 -1.46
CA HIS A 83 8.07 7.34 -0.30
C HIS A 83 8.44 5.90 -0.67
N CYS A 84 7.56 5.16 -1.35
CA CYS A 84 7.82 3.79 -1.79
C CYS A 84 9.10 3.69 -2.63
N LEU A 85 9.28 4.57 -3.63
CA LEU A 85 10.47 4.58 -4.47
C LEU A 85 11.75 4.87 -3.67
N ASN A 86 11.71 5.85 -2.77
CA ASN A 86 12.85 6.20 -1.91
C ASN A 86 13.27 5.02 -1.03
N ILE A 87 12.31 4.30 -0.46
CA ILE A 87 12.61 3.13 0.39
C ILE A 87 13.17 1.97 -0.44
N ILE A 88 12.61 1.71 -1.62
CA ILE A 88 13.13 0.68 -2.54
C ILE A 88 14.58 0.99 -2.94
N ALA A 89 14.86 2.25 -3.28
CA ALA A 89 16.21 2.71 -3.62
C ALA A 89 17.18 2.51 -2.43
N ASN A 90 16.74 2.85 -1.21
CA ASN A 90 17.53 2.64 0.00
C ASN A 90 17.84 1.16 0.23
N TYR A 91 16.84 0.27 0.14
CA TYR A 91 17.07 -1.16 0.32
C TYR A 91 17.96 -1.77 -0.77
N LYS A 92 17.87 -1.28 -2.01
CA LYS A 92 18.78 -1.67 -3.10
C LYS A 92 20.23 -1.27 -2.76
N LYS A 93 20.44 -0.06 -2.26
CA LYS A 93 21.77 0.43 -1.82
C LYS A 93 22.37 -0.43 -0.70
N LEU A 94 21.53 -0.93 0.21
CA LEU A 94 21.97 -1.75 1.35
C LEU A 94 22.16 -3.25 1.00
N ASN A 95 22.07 -3.65 -0.27
CA ASN A 95 22.03 -5.06 -0.70
C ASN A 95 20.93 -5.89 -0.02
N LEU A 96 19.90 -5.23 0.50
CA LEU A 96 18.78 -5.86 1.19
C LEU A 96 17.66 -6.21 0.19
N TYR A 97 17.88 -6.21 -1.13
CA TYR A 97 16.81 -6.48 -2.10
C TYR A 97 17.13 -7.68 -3.00
N LYS A 98 16.52 -8.83 -2.68
CA LYS A 98 16.20 -9.90 -3.63
C LYS A 98 14.70 -9.80 -3.94
N MET A 99 14.32 -9.10 -5.00
CA MET A 99 12.94 -9.11 -5.50
C MET A 99 12.96 -9.36 -7.01
N GLN A 100 12.39 -10.49 -7.39
CA GLN A 100 12.07 -10.84 -8.76
C GLN A 100 10.60 -10.47 -8.97
N TYR A 101 10.31 -9.25 -9.42
CA TYR A 101 8.96 -8.84 -9.82
C TYR A 101 9.00 -7.84 -10.99
N ASN A 102 8.01 -7.99 -11.86
CA ASN A 102 7.88 -7.31 -13.16
C ASN A 102 7.83 -5.78 -13.05
N LEU A 103 8.70 -5.13 -13.80
CA LEU A 103 8.82 -3.67 -13.96
C LEU A 103 7.53 -3.01 -14.52
N SER A 104 6.60 -3.80 -15.05
CA SER A 104 5.35 -3.34 -15.67
C SER A 104 4.34 -2.69 -14.71
N LEU A 105 4.41 -2.95 -13.40
CA LEU A 105 3.57 -2.24 -12.41
C LEU A 105 4.05 -0.80 -12.16
N PHE A 106 5.36 -0.53 -12.34
CA PHE A 106 5.94 0.81 -12.18
C PHE A 106 5.59 1.74 -13.34
N THR A 107 5.50 1.22 -14.56
CA THR A 107 5.19 2.03 -15.75
C THR A 107 3.77 2.57 -15.74
N HIS A 108 2.79 1.78 -15.26
CA HIS A 108 1.41 2.26 -15.14
C HIS A 108 1.28 3.38 -14.10
N ALA A 109 2.00 3.32 -12.97
CA ALA A 109 1.99 4.39 -11.97
C ALA A 109 2.60 5.71 -12.48
N SER A 110 3.63 5.63 -13.33
CA SER A 110 4.29 6.82 -13.92
C SER A 110 3.40 7.60 -14.92
N GLN A 111 2.43 6.94 -15.56
CA GLN A 111 1.51 7.56 -16.51
C GLN A 111 0.44 8.44 -15.83
N TYR A 112 0.21 8.29 -14.53
CA TYR A 112 -0.75 9.12 -13.79
C TYR A 112 -0.17 10.47 -13.35
N GLY A 113 1.16 10.63 -13.37
CA GLY A 113 1.84 11.88 -13.00
C GLY A 113 1.97 12.90 -14.13
N THR A 114 1.89 12.49 -15.39
CA THR A 114 2.17 13.36 -16.55
C THR A 114 0.92 13.81 -17.32
N LYS A 115 -0.25 13.19 -17.11
CA LYS A 115 -1.50 13.55 -17.80
C LYS A 115 -2.36 14.63 -17.12
N GLN A 116 -1.86 15.31 -16.08
CA GLN A 116 -2.58 16.41 -15.41
C GLN A 116 -1.94 17.80 -15.60
N LEU A 117 -0.94 17.93 -16.48
CA LEU A 117 -0.46 19.21 -17.00
C LEU A 117 -0.64 19.25 -18.52
N SER A 118 -1.88 19.44 -18.95
CA SER A 118 -2.25 19.86 -20.31
C SER A 118 -3.70 20.32 -20.29
#